data_AF-M6JKV5-F1
#
_entry.id   AF-M6JKV5-F1
#
_cell.length_a   1.000
_cell.length_b   1.000
_cell.length_c   1.000
_cell.angle_alpha   90.00
_cell.angle_beta   90.00
_cell.angle_gamma   90.00
#
_symmetry.space_group_name_H-M   'P 1'
#
loop_
_entity.id
_entity.type
_entity.pdbx_description
1 polymer ?
#
loop_
_entity_poly.entity_id
_entity_poly.type
_entity_poly.pdbx_seq_one_letter_code
_entity_poly.pdbx_strand_id
1 'polypeptide(L)'
;MGEAFQEFGEERLRRNSRYLDRRSVISRVRIFDPKNRFVGQGFTTIEFEVWFEIMELNPGKRKVYLRPGVTDLRKSINTLSVIVEGNMKKDPYSESVFLFCNRKKDKLKMLYWDKSGFCLWQKRLEESKFPWPNTEEEVRKIPVERFHWLLNGIDFFKEHKKLKYKNVS
;
A
#
# COMPACT_ATOMS: atom_id res chain seq x y z
N MET A 1 7.45 28.24 -3.29
CA MET A 1 7.60 26.98 -2.51
C MET A 1 7.04 25.74 -3.24
N GLY A 2 6.47 25.88 -4.45
CA GLY A 2 6.03 24.75 -5.30
C GLY A 2 7.08 24.28 -6.32
N GLU A 3 7.98 25.15 -6.76
CA GLU A 3 8.96 24.85 -7.83
C GLU A 3 10.15 24.01 -7.33
N ALA A 4 10.62 24.26 -6.09
CA ALA A 4 11.72 23.49 -5.48
C ALA A 4 11.38 22.01 -5.19
N PHE A 5 10.09 21.66 -5.13
CA PHE A 5 9.65 20.26 -4.96
C PHE A 5 9.58 19.51 -6.29
N GLN A 6 9.35 20.22 -7.40
CA GLN A 6 9.32 19.65 -8.74
C GLN A 6 10.74 19.40 -9.28
N GLU A 7 11.67 20.32 -9.02
CA GLU A 7 13.09 20.14 -9.36
C GLU A 7 13.72 18.98 -8.58
N PHE A 8 13.36 18.76 -7.31
CA PHE A 8 13.92 17.65 -6.52
C PHE A 8 13.48 16.27 -7.04
N GLY A 9 12.31 16.17 -7.65
CA GLY A 9 11.81 14.95 -8.31
C GLY A 9 12.53 14.67 -9.63
N GLU A 10 12.67 15.69 -10.49
CA GLU A 10 13.30 15.54 -11.80
C GLU A 10 14.83 15.37 -11.73
N GLU A 11 15.50 16.05 -10.79
CA GLU A 11 16.94 15.93 -10.60
C GLU A 11 17.33 14.55 -10.04
N ARG A 12 16.42 13.91 -9.28
CA ARG A 12 16.58 12.54 -8.78
C ARG A 12 16.35 11.49 -9.86
N LEU A 13 15.41 11.74 -10.78
CA LEU A 13 15.21 10.92 -11.98
C LEU A 13 16.41 11.02 -12.95
N ARG A 14 16.98 12.22 -13.16
CA ARG A 14 18.20 12.40 -13.97
C ARG A 14 19.44 11.78 -13.34
N ARG A 15 19.59 11.80 -12.01
CA ARG A 15 20.71 11.12 -11.33
C ARG A 15 20.58 9.59 -11.39
N ASN A 16 19.37 9.05 -11.28
CA ASN A 16 19.14 7.61 -11.34
C ASN A 16 19.10 7.03 -12.76
N SER A 17 18.86 7.84 -13.80
CA SER A 17 18.98 7.40 -15.19
C SER A 17 20.38 6.92 -15.57
N ARG A 18 21.43 7.34 -14.84
CA ARG A 18 22.81 6.86 -15.02
C ARG A 18 23.12 5.52 -14.35
N TYR A 19 22.19 4.97 -13.57
CA TYR A 19 22.32 3.65 -12.92
C TYR A 19 21.58 2.53 -13.67
N LEU A 20 20.95 2.83 -14.80
CA LEU A 20 20.34 1.86 -15.70
C LEU A 20 21.34 1.45 -16.78
N ASP A 21 22.50 0.91 -16.37
CA ASP A 21 23.38 0.21 -17.30
C ASP A 21 22.85 -1.23 -17.53
N ARG A 22 22.69 -1.57 -18.81
CA ARG A 22 22.17 -2.84 -19.31
C ARG A 22 23.27 -3.91 -19.30
N ARG A 23 23.79 -4.29 -18.13
CA ARG A 23 24.54 -5.53 -17.90
C ARG A 23 24.94 -5.61 -16.42
N SER A 24 24.49 -6.68 -15.76
CA SER A 24 25.05 -7.24 -14.51
C SER A 24 25.32 -6.29 -13.34
N VAL A 25 24.53 -6.43 -12.27
CA VAL A 25 24.96 -6.83 -10.91
C VAL A 25 23.84 -6.36 -9.97
N ILE A 26 23.25 -7.32 -9.26
CA ILE A 26 22.29 -7.10 -8.17
C ILE A 26 23.04 -6.32 -7.08
N SER A 27 23.03 -5.00 -7.18
CA SER A 27 23.54 -4.14 -6.13
C SER A 27 22.44 -3.99 -5.09
N ARG A 28 22.82 -4.26 -3.85
CA ARG A 28 21.97 -4.33 -2.66
C ARG A 28 21.53 -2.91 -2.28
N VAL A 29 20.61 -2.33 -3.04
CA VAL A 29 20.10 -0.98 -2.78
C VAL A 29 19.34 -1.00 -1.46
N ARG A 30 19.85 -0.26 -0.48
CA ARG A 30 19.14 0.05 0.76
C ARG A 30 18.15 1.15 0.45
N ILE A 31 16.87 0.87 0.60
CA ILE A 31 15.84 1.86 0.39
C ILE A 31 15.57 2.55 1.72
N PHE A 32 15.47 3.88 1.68
CA PHE A 32 15.16 4.73 2.81
C PHE A 32 13.93 5.58 2.48
N ASP A 33 13.04 5.78 3.44
CA ASP A 33 11.89 6.68 3.29
C ASP A 33 12.33 8.16 3.24
N PRO A 34 11.43 9.12 2.93
CA PRO A 34 11.76 10.55 2.92
C PRO A 34 12.23 11.12 4.28
N LYS A 35 12.04 10.38 5.38
CA LYS A 35 12.54 10.69 6.72
C LYS A 35 13.83 9.91 7.05
N ASN A 36 14.46 9.32 6.04
CA ASN A 36 15.69 8.55 6.10
C ASN A 36 15.61 7.27 6.98
N ARG A 37 14.44 6.65 7.10
CA ARG A 37 14.27 5.36 7.78
C ARG A 37 14.44 4.22 6.80
N PHE A 38 15.20 3.20 7.18
CA PHE A 38 15.41 2.01 6.35
C PHE A 38 14.08 1.28 6.11
N VAL A 39 13.73 1.07 4.85
CA VAL A 39 12.47 0.42 4.42
C VAL A 39 12.68 -0.94 3.73
N GLY A 40 13.92 -1.32 3.39
CA GLY A 40 14.26 -2.68 2.94
C GLY A 40 15.47 -2.78 2.02
N GLN A 41 15.79 -4.01 1.61
CA GLN A 41 16.79 -4.36 0.59
C GLN A 41 16.20 -5.38 -0.39
N GLY A 42 16.54 -5.26 -1.68
CA GLY A 42 16.31 -6.32 -2.69
C GLY A 42 15.16 -6.14 -3.68
N PHE A 43 14.58 -4.95 -3.81
CA PHE A 43 13.49 -4.71 -4.76
C PHE A 43 14.00 -4.66 -6.21
N THR A 44 13.32 -5.36 -7.11
CA THR A 44 13.57 -5.23 -8.55
C THR A 44 13.15 -3.85 -9.05
N THR A 45 13.66 -3.37 -10.20
CA THR A 45 13.31 -2.04 -10.73
C THR A 45 11.80 -1.84 -10.94
N ILE A 46 11.06 -2.89 -11.33
CA ILE A 46 9.60 -2.84 -11.50
C ILE A 46 8.89 -2.78 -10.14
N GLU A 47 9.35 -3.57 -9.18
CA GLU A 47 8.85 -3.46 -7.81
C GLU A 47 9.16 -2.09 -7.23
N PHE A 48 10.31 -1.48 -7.57
CA PHE A 48 10.72 -0.15 -7.13
C PHE A 48 9.88 0.95 -7.75
N GLU A 49 9.58 0.94 -9.06
CA GLU A 49 8.67 1.91 -9.69
C GLU A 49 7.26 1.83 -9.10
N VAL A 50 6.74 0.62 -8.91
CA VAL A 50 5.46 0.38 -8.26
C VAL A 50 5.51 0.72 -6.77
N TRP A 51 6.63 0.44 -6.09
CA TRP A 51 6.84 0.86 -4.70
C TRP A 51 6.96 2.37 -4.58
N PHE A 52 7.59 3.03 -5.54
CA PHE A 52 7.77 4.46 -5.58
C PHE A 52 6.43 5.13 -5.87
N GLU A 53 5.63 4.61 -6.78
CA GLU A 53 4.24 5.03 -7.00
C GLU A 53 3.36 4.78 -5.76
N ILE A 54 3.53 3.62 -5.08
CA ILE A 54 2.85 3.30 -3.82
C ILE A 54 3.36 4.16 -2.65
N MET A 55 4.63 4.58 -2.63
CA MET A 55 5.19 5.53 -1.67
C MET A 55 4.78 6.98 -2.01
N GLU A 56 4.58 7.28 -3.29
CA GLU A 56 4.03 8.52 -3.83
C GLU A 56 2.49 8.58 -3.71
N LEU A 57 1.84 7.49 -3.27
CA LEU A 57 0.55 7.57 -2.59
C LEU A 57 0.78 8.37 -1.30
N ASN A 58 0.82 9.69 -1.46
CA ASN A 58 1.22 10.68 -0.48
C ASN A 58 0.74 10.28 0.92
N PRO A 59 1.64 9.78 1.81
CA PRO A 59 1.25 9.11 3.05
C PRO A 59 0.43 10.00 3.99
N GLY A 60 0.50 11.33 3.80
CA GLY A 60 -0.27 12.32 4.55
C GLY A 60 -1.65 12.66 3.98
N LYS A 61 -1.99 12.26 2.74
CA LYS A 61 -3.24 12.67 2.08
C LYS A 61 -4.21 11.52 1.78
N ARG A 62 -3.74 10.39 1.26
CA ARG A 62 -4.64 9.32 0.81
C ARG A 62 -5.11 8.45 1.97
N LYS A 63 -6.42 8.22 2.05
CA LYS A 63 -7.01 7.35 3.08
C LYS A 63 -6.97 5.90 2.60
N VAL A 64 -6.46 5.00 3.42
CA VAL A 64 -6.46 3.56 3.11
C VAL A 64 -7.61 2.89 3.83
N TYR A 65 -8.49 2.24 3.07
CA TYR A 65 -9.63 1.50 3.58
C TYR A 65 -9.46 0.02 3.26
N LEU A 66 -9.59 -0.80 4.28
CA LEU A 66 -9.55 -2.24 4.18
C LEU A 66 -10.96 -2.80 4.30
N ARG A 67 -11.37 -3.65 3.34
CA ARG A 67 -12.61 -4.44 3.45
C ARG A 67 -12.33 -5.74 4.21
N PRO A 68 -12.82 -5.91 5.45
CA PRO A 68 -12.63 -7.15 6.19
C PRO A 68 -13.30 -8.34 5.50
N GLY A 69 -12.88 -9.54 5.89
CA GLY A 69 -13.40 -10.78 5.32
C GLY A 69 -12.89 -11.06 3.91
N VAL A 70 -13.65 -11.86 3.17
CA VAL A 70 -13.24 -12.43 1.88
C VAL A 70 -13.83 -11.64 0.72
N THR A 71 -13.00 -11.31 -0.27
CA THR A 71 -13.43 -10.75 -1.55
C THR A 71 -13.04 -11.69 -2.68
N ASP A 72 -13.97 -11.96 -3.61
CA ASP A 72 -13.62 -12.65 -4.85
C ASP A 72 -12.82 -11.72 -5.76
N LEU A 73 -11.51 -11.94 -5.81
CA LEU A 73 -10.58 -11.11 -6.58
C LEU A 73 -10.60 -11.41 -8.08
N ARG A 74 -11.48 -12.28 -8.59
CA ARG A 74 -11.74 -12.39 -10.05
C ARG A 74 -12.51 -11.20 -10.61
N LYS A 75 -13.15 -10.43 -9.73
CA LYS A 75 -13.90 -9.21 -10.06
C LYS A 75 -12.98 -8.15 -10.70
N SER A 76 -13.49 -7.50 -11.73
CA SER A 76 -12.84 -6.38 -12.43
C SER A 76 -13.07 -5.06 -11.69
N ILE A 77 -12.47 -3.97 -12.19
CA ILE A 77 -12.57 -2.62 -11.64
C ILE A 77 -14.04 -2.24 -11.36
N ASN A 78 -14.92 -2.36 -12.36
CA ASN A 78 -16.32 -1.94 -12.22
C ASN A 78 -17.06 -2.70 -11.11
N THR A 79 -16.81 -3.99 -10.96
CA THR A 79 -17.47 -4.76 -9.89
C THR A 79 -16.87 -4.45 -8.52
N LEU A 80 -15.56 -4.18 -8.46
CA LEU A 80 -14.90 -3.77 -7.21
C LEU A 80 -15.35 -2.36 -6.79
N SER A 81 -15.54 -1.41 -7.71
CA SER A 81 -16.07 -0.08 -7.39
C SER A 81 -17.51 -0.14 -6.87
N VAL A 82 -18.35 -1.01 -7.43
CA VAL A 82 -19.70 -1.28 -6.88
C VAL A 82 -19.64 -1.83 -5.45
N ILE A 83 -18.63 -2.65 -5.11
CA ILE A 83 -18.42 -3.11 -3.72
C ILE A 83 -18.03 -1.94 -2.82
N VAL A 84 -17.19 -1.02 -3.29
CA VAL A 84 -16.79 0.17 -2.54
C VAL A 84 -18.01 1.04 -2.21
N GLU A 85 -18.86 1.31 -3.19
CA GLU A 85 -20.06 2.12 -2.99
C GLU A 85 -21.11 1.37 -2.14
N GLY A 86 -21.43 0.14 -2.53
CA GLY A 86 -22.53 -0.62 -1.95
C GLY A 86 -22.23 -1.20 -0.57
N ASN A 87 -21.12 -1.93 -0.43
CA ASN A 87 -20.77 -2.61 0.83
C ASN A 87 -19.95 -1.70 1.73
N MET A 88 -18.99 -0.97 1.18
CA MET A 88 -18.09 -0.15 1.98
C MET A 88 -18.67 1.23 2.33
N LYS A 89 -19.75 1.64 1.65
CA LYS A 89 -20.39 2.96 1.79
C LYS A 89 -19.36 4.08 1.66
N LYS A 90 -18.48 3.96 0.65
CA LYS A 90 -17.46 4.95 0.30
C LYS A 90 -17.58 5.34 -1.16
N ASP A 91 -17.05 6.51 -1.48
CA ASP A 91 -16.94 6.98 -2.85
C ASP A 91 -15.72 6.34 -3.53
N PRO A 92 -15.90 5.51 -4.58
CA PRO A 92 -14.79 4.91 -5.33
C PRO A 92 -13.93 5.94 -6.08
N TYR A 93 -14.45 7.14 -6.36
CA TYR A 93 -13.72 8.23 -7.05
C TYR A 93 -12.91 9.10 -6.09
N SER A 94 -13.03 8.89 -4.79
CA SER A 94 -12.27 9.65 -3.80
C SER A 94 -10.77 9.36 -3.90
N GLU A 95 -9.95 10.26 -3.34
CA GLU A 95 -8.49 10.08 -3.17
C GLU A 95 -8.15 9.03 -2.09
N SER A 96 -8.81 7.88 -2.15
CA SER A 96 -8.69 6.78 -1.21
C SER A 96 -8.24 5.52 -1.92
N VAL A 97 -7.62 4.64 -1.15
CA VAL A 97 -7.18 3.32 -1.61
C VAL A 97 -8.05 2.27 -0.92
N PHE A 98 -8.64 1.38 -1.72
CA PHE A 98 -9.50 0.32 -1.23
C PHE A 98 -8.81 -1.04 -1.39
N LEU A 99 -8.59 -1.71 -0.25
CA LEU A 99 -7.89 -2.98 -0.19
C LEU A 99 -8.86 -4.14 -0.11
N PHE A 100 -8.59 -5.17 -0.91
CA PHE A 100 -9.34 -6.42 -0.96
C PHE A 100 -8.40 -7.61 -0.86
N CYS A 101 -8.83 -8.66 -0.15
CA CYS A 101 -8.06 -9.89 0.00
C CYS A 101 -8.92 -11.10 -0.36
N ASN A 102 -8.28 -12.13 -0.94
CA ASN A 102 -8.97 -13.36 -1.30
C ASN A 102 -9.11 -14.32 -0.10
N ARG A 103 -9.85 -15.42 -0.31
CA ARG A 103 -10.08 -16.43 0.73
C ARG A 103 -8.79 -17.07 1.27
N LYS A 104 -7.83 -17.35 0.40
CA LYS A 104 -6.55 -17.97 0.77
C LYS A 104 -5.59 -17.00 1.46
N LYS A 105 -5.87 -15.69 1.39
CA LYS A 105 -5.04 -14.58 1.86
C LYS A 105 -3.66 -14.51 1.21
N ASP A 106 -3.48 -15.16 0.07
CA ASP A 106 -2.25 -15.13 -0.72
C ASP A 106 -2.30 -14.03 -1.80
N LYS A 107 -3.46 -13.40 -2.02
CA LYS A 107 -3.65 -12.34 -3.02
C LYS A 107 -4.32 -11.12 -2.42
N LEU A 108 -3.79 -9.96 -2.76
CA LEU A 108 -4.32 -8.65 -2.39
C LEU A 108 -4.51 -7.80 -3.65
N LYS A 109 -5.64 -7.09 -3.73
CA LYS A 109 -5.91 -6.07 -4.74
C LYS A 109 -6.07 -4.70 -4.08
N MET A 110 -5.58 -3.67 -4.77
CA MET A 110 -5.76 -2.26 -4.42
C MET A 110 -6.50 -1.58 -5.56
N LEU A 111 -7.68 -1.04 -5.27
CA LEU A 111 -8.42 -0.17 -6.19
C LEU A 111 -8.27 1.28 -5.73
N TYR A 112 -7.95 2.18 -6.65
CA TYR A 112 -7.96 3.62 -6.40
C TYR A 112 -8.31 4.37 -7.67
N TRP A 113 -8.89 5.56 -7.51
CA TRP A 113 -9.02 6.53 -8.58
C TRP A 113 -7.74 7.37 -8.63
N ASP A 114 -7.06 7.36 -9.77
CA ASP A 114 -6.08 8.38 -10.13
C ASP A 114 -6.78 9.50 -10.89
N LYS A 115 -6.12 10.67 -11.02
CA LYS A 115 -6.66 11.91 -11.59
C LYS A 115 -7.62 11.72 -12.77
N SER A 116 -7.32 10.79 -13.68
CA SER A 116 -8.09 10.53 -14.90
C SER A 116 -8.80 9.17 -14.96
N GLY A 117 -8.59 8.24 -14.03
CA GLY A 117 -9.10 6.89 -14.18
C GLY A 117 -8.86 5.95 -13.02
N PHE A 118 -9.49 4.78 -13.08
CA PHE A 118 -9.29 3.73 -12.10
C PHE A 118 -7.98 2.97 -12.34
N CYS A 119 -7.22 2.82 -11.27
CA CYS A 119 -6.02 1.99 -11.22
C CYS A 119 -6.30 0.76 -10.35
N LEU A 120 -5.78 -0.39 -10.79
CA LEU A 120 -5.88 -1.65 -10.06
C LEU A 120 -4.51 -2.28 -9.94
N TRP A 121 -4.01 -2.35 -8.71
CA TRP A 121 -2.79 -3.08 -8.41
C TRP A 121 -3.10 -4.42 -7.75
N GLN A 122 -2.26 -5.43 -8.00
CA GLN A 122 -2.40 -6.75 -7.39
C GLN A 122 -1.03 -7.30 -6.96
N LYS A 123 -0.97 -7.84 -5.73
CA LYS A 123 0.16 -8.65 -5.25
C LYS A 123 -0.29 -10.04 -4.91
N ARG A 124 0.50 -11.02 -5.35
CA ARG A 124 0.38 -12.43 -5.00
C ARG A 124 1.62 -12.84 -4.20
N LEU A 125 1.40 -13.52 -3.09
CA LEU A 125 2.43 -14.18 -2.31
C LEU A 125 2.47 -15.65 -2.75
N GLU A 126 3.66 -16.20 -2.96
CA GLU A 126 3.78 -17.62 -3.37
C GLU A 126 3.83 -18.56 -2.16
N GLU A 127 4.42 -18.13 -1.03
CA GLU A 127 4.64 -19.00 0.13
C GLU A 127 3.97 -18.50 1.42
N SER A 128 3.53 -17.24 1.43
CA SER A 128 3.04 -16.56 2.64
C SER A 128 1.60 -16.09 2.50
N LYS A 129 1.03 -15.62 3.61
CA LYS A 129 -0.33 -15.07 3.66
C LYS A 129 -0.32 -13.66 4.25
N PHE A 130 -1.16 -12.79 3.72
CA PHE A 130 -1.43 -11.49 4.31
C PHE A 130 -2.16 -11.65 5.64
N PRO A 131 -1.74 -10.95 6.70
CA PRO A 131 -2.52 -10.87 7.91
C PRO A 131 -3.79 -10.08 7.62
N TRP A 132 -4.95 -10.74 7.60
CA TRP A 132 -6.21 -10.13 7.19
C TRP A 132 -7.33 -10.45 8.18
N PRO A 133 -8.13 -9.45 8.62
CA PRO A 133 -9.23 -9.66 9.54
C PRO A 133 -10.34 -10.47 8.83
N ASN A 134 -10.73 -11.59 9.45
CA ASN A 134 -11.73 -12.51 8.88
C ASN A 134 -13.17 -12.13 9.27
N THR A 135 -13.33 -11.41 10.36
CA THR A 135 -14.60 -10.96 10.88
C THR A 135 -15.15 -9.85 9.98
N GLU A 136 -16.44 -9.94 9.62
CA GLU A 136 -17.19 -8.89 8.92
C GLU A 136 -17.44 -7.69 9.84
N GLU A 137 -16.36 -7.13 10.37
CA GLU A 137 -16.40 -5.83 11.00
C GLU A 137 -16.54 -4.77 9.90
N GLU A 138 -17.00 -3.59 10.29
CA GLU A 138 -17.08 -2.45 9.38
C GLU A 138 -15.73 -2.17 8.71
N VAL A 139 -15.80 -1.52 7.54
CA VAL A 139 -14.64 -1.09 6.77
C VAL A 139 -13.65 -0.36 7.66
N ARG A 140 -12.42 -0.88 7.71
CA ARG A 140 -11.38 -0.34 8.59
C ARG A 140 -10.54 0.66 7.83
N LYS A 141 -10.59 1.93 8.24
CA LYS A 141 -9.57 2.91 7.85
C LYS A 141 -8.27 2.53 8.57
N ILE A 142 -7.20 2.33 7.82
CA ILE A 142 -5.86 2.07 8.38
C ILE A 142 -4.91 3.22 8.04
N PRO A 143 -3.97 3.57 8.95
CA PRO A 143 -2.83 4.42 8.61
C PRO A 143 -1.97 3.78 7.52
N VAL A 144 -1.28 4.60 6.75
CA VAL A 144 -0.41 4.15 5.66
C VAL A 144 0.74 3.28 6.19
N GLU A 145 1.22 3.55 7.40
CA GLU A 145 2.23 2.72 8.06
C GLU A 145 1.73 1.29 8.29
N ARG A 146 0.48 1.13 8.71
CA ARG A 146 -0.13 -0.19 8.90
C ARG A 146 -0.35 -0.90 7.57
N PHE A 147 -0.64 -0.16 6.50
CA PHE A 147 -0.65 -0.71 5.16
C PHE A 147 0.73 -1.24 4.73
N HIS A 148 1.83 -0.54 5.03
CA HIS A 148 3.18 -1.08 4.75
C HIS A 148 3.47 -2.33 5.57
N TRP A 149 3.08 -2.35 6.86
CA TRP A 149 3.19 -3.54 7.69
C TRP A 149 2.44 -4.74 7.10
N LEU A 150 1.24 -4.51 6.57
CA LEU A 150 0.47 -5.52 5.84
C LEU A 150 1.25 -6.12 4.66
N LEU A 151 1.83 -5.25 3.83
CA LEU A 151 2.58 -5.67 2.63
C LEU A 151 3.86 -6.45 2.97
N ASN A 152 4.42 -6.20 4.15
CA ASN A 152 5.58 -6.87 4.72
C ASN A 152 5.22 -8.10 5.58
N GLY A 153 3.93 -8.45 5.69
CA GLY A 153 3.47 -9.63 6.42
C GLY A 153 3.36 -9.47 7.94
N ILE A 154 3.47 -8.25 8.47
CA ILE A 154 3.35 -7.97 9.91
C ILE A 154 1.87 -7.91 10.31
N ASP A 155 1.47 -8.78 11.25
CA ASP A 155 0.08 -8.88 11.75
C ASP A 155 -0.22 -7.84 12.84
N PHE A 156 -0.54 -6.62 12.43
CA PHE A 156 -0.93 -5.55 13.35
C PHE A 156 -2.38 -5.65 13.84
N PHE A 157 -3.18 -6.61 13.35
CA PHE A 157 -4.53 -6.82 13.84
C PHE A 157 -4.56 -7.48 15.22
N LYS A 158 -3.43 -8.05 15.66
CA LYS A 158 -3.24 -8.66 16.97
C LYS A 158 -2.42 -7.80 17.94
N GLU A 159 -2.23 -6.51 17.61
CA GLU A 159 -1.49 -5.59 18.47
C GLU A 159 -2.11 -5.50 19.89
N HIS A 160 -1.26 -5.45 20.91
CA HIS A 160 -1.71 -5.33 22.30
C HIS A 160 -2.51 -4.03 22.51
N LYS A 161 -3.63 -4.14 23.24
CA LYS A 161 -4.41 -2.97 23.62
C LYS A 161 -3.61 -2.12 24.61
N LYS A 162 -3.57 -0.80 24.40
CA LYS A 162 -2.96 0.14 25.34
C LYS A 162 -3.68 0.05 26.69
N LEU A 163 -2.97 -0.40 27.72
CA LEU A 163 -3.49 -0.42 29.09
C LEU A 163 -3.48 1.00 29.65
N LYS A 164 -4.59 1.40 30.30
CA LYS A 164 -4.68 2.67 31.03
C LYS A 164 -4.64 2.34 32.52
N TYR A 165 -3.49 2.56 33.15
CA TYR A 165 -3.37 2.46 34.60
C TYR A 165 -3.87 3.75 35.24
N LYS A 166 -4.72 3.65 36.26
CA LYS A 166 -5.27 4.80 36.98
C LYS A 166 -4.49 5.15 38.24
N ASN A 167 -3.84 4.17 38.87
CA ASN A 167 -2.95 4.36 40.01
C ASN A 167 -1.80 3.37 39.92
N VAL A 168 -0.65 3.77 40.44
CA VAL A 168 0.45 2.87 40.80
C VAL A 168 0.24 2.54 42.27
N SER A 169 0.05 1.25 42.59
CA SER A 169 -0.03 0.76 43.97
C SER A 169 1.32 0.91 44.66
#